data_AF-A0A962E3Q4-F1
#
_entry.id   AF-A0A962E3Q4-F1
#
_cell.length_a   1.000
_cell.length_b   1.000
_cell.length_c   1.000
_cell.angle_alpha   90.00
_cell.angle_beta   90.00
_cell.angle_gamma   90.00
#
_symmetry.space_group_name_H-M   'P 1'
#
loop_
_entity.id
_entity.type
_entity.pdbx_description
1 polymer ?
#
loop_
_entity_poly.entity_id
_entity_poly.type
_entity_poly.pdbx_seq_one_letter_code
_entity_poly.pdbx_strand_id
1 'polypeptide(L)'
;MKLSLFTAVLTLLVCGWNTQALAERWVGIYVKQDLDQAIDSRTSWREFERNLEQRWDEGYRIEAIEYGDGKWVGVFNQQGSEQAFNTRGTWDEFRAVVRDRWDEGYALMSVAYGEGMWVGFFTRQRELQALEWNSNLDRFDESIIRRTNNGYELNAVKYGEGKWVGVFTKSRSRRDQGVQYYNSYREFREDLNEAWGESYRVADIAYGQREWVVHYAPNRQQQRVSTSDDWSAFEREFKAQWDRGYVMTRLVWSP
;
A
#
# COMPACT_ATOMS: atom_id res chain seq x y z
N MET A 1 8.39 29.74 9.30
CA MET A 1 7.12 29.90 8.57
C MET A 1 6.45 28.54 8.58
N LYS A 2 5.53 28.31 9.51
CA LYS A 2 4.81 27.03 9.67
C LYS A 2 3.60 27.08 8.73
N LEU A 3 3.63 26.33 7.63
CA LEU A 3 2.39 26.08 6.89
C LEU A 3 1.61 25.02 7.65
N SER A 4 0.44 25.42 8.13
CA SER A 4 -0.62 24.55 8.62
C SER A 4 -1.18 23.83 7.40
N LEU A 5 -0.98 22.52 7.27
CA LEU A 5 -1.87 21.71 6.44
C LEU A 5 -3.00 21.19 7.32
N PHE A 6 -4.19 21.70 7.00
CA PHE A 6 -5.50 21.12 7.26
C PHE A 6 -5.85 20.79 8.71
N THR A 7 -6.30 21.82 9.44
CA THR A 7 -7.54 21.70 10.22
C THR A 7 -8.72 22.10 9.32
N ALA A 8 -8.98 21.34 8.26
CA ALA A 8 -10.32 21.37 7.68
C ALA A 8 -11.08 20.21 8.32
N VAL A 9 -11.92 20.55 9.28
CA VAL A 9 -13.10 19.74 9.57
C VAL A 9 -13.96 19.83 8.30
N LEU A 10 -13.75 18.90 7.37
CA LEU A 10 -14.62 18.75 6.22
C LEU A 10 -15.84 17.98 6.71
N THR A 11 -16.84 18.71 7.22
CA THR A 11 -18.17 18.15 7.44
C THR A 11 -18.75 17.85 6.06
N LEU A 12 -18.60 16.60 5.60
CA LEU A 12 -19.19 16.12 4.36
C LEU A 12 -20.72 16.17 4.49
N LEU A 13 -21.32 17.13 3.76
CA LEU A 13 -22.73 17.14 3.43
C LEU A 13 -23.02 15.90 2.57
N VAL A 14 -23.88 15.03 3.11
CA VAL A 14 -24.42 13.86 2.41
C VAL A 14 -25.21 14.34 1.19
N CYS A 15 -24.66 14.16 0.00
CA CYS A 15 -25.39 14.33 -1.25
C CYS A 15 -25.14 13.18 -2.22
N GLY A 16 -26.22 12.45 -2.54
CA GLY A 16 -26.42 11.80 -3.82
C GLY A 16 -25.88 10.38 -3.94
N TRP A 17 -26.75 9.39 -3.78
CA TRP A 17 -26.50 8.01 -4.17
C TRP A 17 -26.29 7.97 -5.69
N ASN A 18 -25.04 7.91 -6.13
CA ASN A 18 -24.67 7.54 -7.49
C ASN A 18 -23.96 6.19 -7.41
N THR A 19 -24.65 5.15 -7.87
CA THR A 19 -24.30 3.71 -7.82
C THR A 19 -23.14 3.31 -8.74
N GLN A 20 -22.22 4.22 -9.06
CA GLN A 20 -20.94 3.90 -9.74
C GLN A 20 -19.78 3.67 -8.76
N ALA A 21 -20.11 3.53 -7.47
CA ALA A 21 -19.17 3.37 -6.36
C ALA A 21 -18.60 1.95 -6.18
N LEU A 22 -18.94 0.97 -7.04
CA LEU A 22 -18.71 -0.46 -6.76
C LEU A 22 -18.27 -1.26 -8.00
N ALA A 23 -17.49 -0.68 -8.92
CA ALA A 23 -16.82 -1.55 -9.90
C ALA A 23 -15.55 -2.08 -9.26
N GLU A 24 -15.53 -3.38 -9.00
CA GLU A 24 -14.36 -4.17 -8.67
C GLU A 24 -13.18 -3.73 -9.55
N ARG A 25 -12.03 -3.36 -8.98
CA ARG A 25 -10.89 -2.85 -9.77
C ARG A 25 -9.54 -3.01 -9.12
N TRP A 26 -8.56 -3.25 -9.98
CA TRP A 26 -7.15 -3.05 -9.71
C TRP A 26 -6.79 -1.58 -9.86
N VAL A 27 -5.97 -1.08 -8.94
CA VAL A 27 -5.38 0.26 -8.99
C VAL A 27 -3.87 0.16 -8.84
N GLY A 28 -3.16 0.66 -9.83
CA GLY A 28 -1.70 0.78 -9.82
C GLY A 28 -1.27 2.23 -9.70
N ILE A 29 -0.38 2.53 -8.76
CA ILE A 29 0.30 3.83 -8.65
C ILE A 29 1.70 3.71 -9.19
N TYR A 30 2.05 4.56 -10.15
CA TYR A 30 3.32 4.49 -10.87
C TYR A 30 4.15 5.76 -10.65
N VAL A 31 5.47 5.63 -10.67
CA VAL A 31 6.43 6.73 -10.63
C VAL A 31 7.36 6.64 -11.83
N LYS A 32 7.84 7.78 -12.32
CA LYS A 32 8.86 7.78 -13.38
C LYS A 32 10.22 7.40 -12.80
N GLN A 33 10.76 6.26 -13.20
CA GLN A 33 12.03 5.74 -12.72
C GLN A 33 12.63 4.77 -13.73
N ASP A 34 13.96 4.79 -13.87
CA ASP A 34 14.70 3.81 -14.67
C ASP A 34 15.03 2.60 -13.80
N LEU A 35 14.15 1.60 -13.84
CA LEU A 35 14.23 0.40 -13.03
C LEU A 35 13.57 -0.75 -13.78
N ASP A 36 14.25 -1.89 -13.84
CA ASP A 36 13.66 -3.10 -14.41
C ASP A 36 12.67 -3.72 -13.43
N GLN A 37 11.45 -3.98 -13.92
CA GLN A 37 10.30 -4.36 -13.11
C GLN A 37 9.50 -5.48 -13.79
N ALA A 38 9.03 -6.42 -12.99
CA ALA A 38 8.10 -7.47 -13.39
C ALA A 38 6.82 -7.44 -12.55
N ILE A 39 5.73 -7.95 -13.11
CA ILE A 39 4.49 -8.23 -12.40
C ILE A 39 4.12 -9.68 -12.63
N ASP A 40 3.84 -10.41 -11.56
CA ASP A 40 3.37 -11.79 -11.65
C ASP A 40 2.11 -11.97 -10.81
N SER A 41 1.23 -12.89 -11.25
CA SER A 41 0.04 -13.28 -10.49
C SER A 41 -0.16 -14.79 -10.43
N ARG A 42 -0.71 -15.29 -9.33
CA ARG A 42 -1.07 -16.71 -9.14
C ARG A 42 -2.35 -16.83 -8.32
N THR A 43 -3.15 -17.85 -8.58
CA THR A 43 -4.47 -18.07 -7.93
C THR A 43 -4.38 -18.80 -6.59
N SER A 44 -3.17 -19.16 -6.16
CA SER A 44 -2.92 -19.74 -4.83
C SER A 44 -1.62 -19.21 -4.25
N TRP A 45 -1.55 -19.06 -2.92
CA TRP A 45 -0.31 -18.67 -2.24
C TRP A 45 0.85 -19.61 -2.57
N ARG A 46 0.60 -20.93 -2.60
CA ARG A 46 1.64 -21.94 -2.88
C ARG A 46 2.26 -21.78 -4.27
N GLU A 47 1.47 -21.42 -5.27
CA GLU A 47 1.99 -21.13 -6.60
C GLU A 47 2.72 -19.80 -6.66
N PHE A 48 2.21 -18.80 -5.94
CA PHE A 48 2.85 -17.50 -5.81
C PHE A 48 4.23 -17.62 -5.15
N GLU A 49 4.34 -18.40 -4.08
CA GLU A 49 5.58 -18.67 -3.35
C GLU A 49 6.66 -19.27 -4.26
N ARG A 50 6.32 -20.29 -5.07
CA ARG A 50 7.27 -20.86 -6.05
C ARG A 50 7.73 -19.84 -7.08
N ASN A 51 6.83 -18.98 -7.53
CA ASN A 51 7.16 -17.93 -8.49
C ASN A 51 7.99 -16.80 -7.86
N LEU A 52 7.72 -16.46 -6.60
CA LEU A 52 8.53 -15.55 -5.79
C LEU A 52 9.96 -16.06 -5.64
N GLU A 53 10.15 -17.33 -5.31
CA GLU A 53 11.49 -17.96 -5.21
C GLU A 53 12.23 -17.89 -6.55
N GLN A 54 11.56 -18.21 -7.65
CA GLN A 54 12.14 -18.07 -8.99
C GLN A 54 12.56 -16.61 -9.28
N ARG A 55 11.72 -15.62 -8.94
CA ARG A 55 12.06 -14.21 -9.10
C ARG A 55 13.25 -13.80 -8.24
N TRP A 56 13.36 -14.35 -7.03
CA TRP A 56 14.51 -14.11 -6.17
C TRP A 56 15.81 -14.64 -6.75
N ASP A 57 15.78 -15.83 -7.37
CA ASP A 57 16.91 -16.43 -8.09
C ASP A 57 17.31 -15.63 -9.33
N GLU A 58 16.33 -15.02 -10.01
CA GLU A 58 16.53 -14.09 -11.14
C GLU A 58 17.05 -12.71 -10.71
N GLY A 59 17.22 -12.46 -9.40
CA GLY A 59 17.72 -11.19 -8.86
C GLY A 59 16.65 -10.13 -8.61
N TYR A 60 15.38 -10.44 -8.83
CA TYR A 60 14.27 -9.55 -8.50
C TYR A 60 13.92 -9.62 -7.01
N ARG A 61 13.36 -8.54 -6.48
CA ARG A 61 12.85 -8.41 -5.11
C ARG A 61 11.45 -7.83 -5.13
N ILE A 62 10.60 -8.24 -4.20
CA ILE A 62 9.22 -7.75 -4.16
C ILE A 62 9.19 -6.31 -3.64
N GLU A 63 8.40 -5.47 -4.30
CA GLU A 63 8.12 -4.08 -3.90
C GLU A 63 6.72 -3.98 -3.29
N ALA A 64 5.74 -4.61 -3.93
CA ALA A 64 4.35 -4.62 -3.50
C ALA A 64 3.73 -6.00 -3.69
N ILE A 65 2.82 -6.34 -2.78
CA ILE A 65 1.96 -7.52 -2.90
C ILE A 65 0.52 -7.12 -2.60
N GLU A 66 -0.41 -7.75 -3.30
CA GLU A 66 -1.84 -7.61 -3.05
C GLU A 66 -2.55 -8.94 -3.30
N TYR A 67 -3.65 -9.17 -2.59
CA TYR A 67 -4.59 -10.24 -2.91
C TYR A 67 -5.94 -9.63 -3.29
N GLY A 68 -6.43 -9.99 -4.47
CA GLY A 68 -7.65 -9.46 -5.03
C GLY A 68 -8.07 -10.29 -6.23
N ASP A 69 -9.35 -10.24 -6.61
CA ASP A 69 -9.84 -10.97 -7.79
C ASP A 69 -9.41 -12.47 -7.82
N GLY A 70 -9.43 -13.11 -6.63
CA GLY A 70 -9.05 -14.52 -6.47
C GLY A 70 -7.57 -14.85 -6.77
N LYS A 71 -6.66 -13.86 -6.73
CA LYS A 71 -5.24 -14.06 -7.00
C LYS A 71 -4.32 -13.21 -6.13
N TRP A 72 -3.15 -13.74 -5.86
CA TRP A 72 -1.99 -13.00 -5.38
C TRP A 72 -1.31 -12.32 -6.56
N VAL A 73 -0.96 -11.06 -6.39
CA VAL A 73 -0.21 -10.27 -7.37
C VAL A 73 1.00 -9.67 -6.70
N GLY A 74 2.17 -9.86 -7.30
CA GLY A 74 3.44 -9.31 -6.86
C GLY A 74 4.01 -8.35 -7.89
N VAL A 75 4.52 -7.22 -7.42
CA VAL A 75 5.32 -6.28 -8.19
C VAL A 75 6.78 -6.46 -7.76
N PHE A 76 7.67 -6.67 -8.71
CA PHE A 76 9.05 -7.07 -8.48
C PHE A 76 10.03 -6.15 -9.17
N ASN A 77 11.14 -5.78 -8.53
CA ASN A 77 12.17 -4.91 -9.08
C ASN A 77 13.55 -5.59 -9.04
N GLN A 78 14.45 -5.35 -10.01
CA GLN A 78 15.85 -5.83 -9.95
C GLN A 78 16.74 -5.07 -8.96
N GLN A 79 16.15 -4.27 -8.06
CA GLN A 79 16.86 -3.57 -7.00
C GLN A 79 16.24 -3.95 -5.65
N GLY A 80 17.08 -4.15 -4.64
CA GLY A 80 16.61 -4.43 -3.29
C GLY A 80 17.66 -5.13 -2.45
N SER A 81 17.42 -5.17 -1.15
CA SER A 81 18.19 -5.99 -0.23
C SER A 81 17.65 -7.43 -0.21
N GLU A 82 18.37 -8.34 0.47
CA GLU A 82 17.83 -9.66 0.78
C GLU A 82 16.50 -9.54 1.52
N GLN A 83 15.56 -10.39 1.12
CA GLN A 83 14.20 -10.42 1.66
C GLN A 83 13.92 -11.78 2.30
N ALA A 84 13.01 -11.76 3.25
CA ALA A 84 12.37 -12.94 3.78
C ALA A 84 10.86 -12.71 3.77
N PHE A 85 10.07 -13.77 3.76
CA PHE A 85 8.63 -13.67 4.01
C PHE A 85 8.22 -14.54 5.18
N ASN A 86 7.07 -14.20 5.78
CA ASN A 86 6.37 -15.07 6.70
C ASN A 86 4.87 -14.98 6.47
N THR A 87 4.19 -16.07 6.78
CA THR A 87 2.73 -16.15 6.67
C THR A 87 2.10 -16.66 7.95
N ARG A 88 0.91 -16.15 8.31
CA ARG A 88 0.13 -16.62 9.48
C ARG A 88 -1.37 -16.50 9.22
N GLY A 89 -2.15 -17.45 9.75
CA GLY A 89 -3.59 -17.50 9.53
C GLY A 89 -4.37 -16.44 10.31
N THR A 90 -3.81 -15.95 11.43
CA THR A 90 -4.45 -14.93 12.27
C THR A 90 -3.55 -13.72 12.47
N TRP A 91 -4.17 -12.57 12.72
CA TRP A 91 -3.49 -11.32 12.99
C TRP A 91 -2.61 -11.41 14.24
N ASP A 92 -3.07 -12.10 15.29
CA ASP A 92 -2.31 -12.22 16.54
C ASP A 92 -1.02 -13.02 16.35
N GLU A 93 -1.08 -14.13 15.61
CA GLU A 93 0.11 -14.89 15.23
C GLU A 93 1.01 -14.09 14.29
N PHE A 94 0.44 -13.37 13.32
CA PHE A 94 1.22 -12.55 12.40
C PHE A 94 1.99 -11.46 13.14
N ARG A 95 1.36 -10.76 14.08
CA ARG A 95 2.02 -9.75 14.92
C ARG A 95 3.12 -10.31 15.79
N ALA A 96 2.97 -11.55 16.27
CA ALA A 96 4.05 -12.21 17.00
C ALA A 96 5.28 -12.39 16.09
N VAL A 97 5.08 -12.89 14.88
CA VAL A 97 6.17 -13.04 13.90
C VAL A 97 6.82 -11.70 13.52
N VAL A 98 6.03 -10.64 13.36
CA VAL A 98 6.58 -9.31 13.07
C VAL A 98 7.52 -8.86 14.19
N ARG A 99 7.17 -9.13 15.46
CA ARG A 99 8.03 -8.81 16.60
C ARG A 99 9.31 -9.65 16.61
N ASP A 100 9.20 -10.95 16.38
CA ASP A 100 10.36 -11.84 16.29
C ASP A 100 11.33 -11.36 15.20
N ARG A 101 10.80 -10.95 14.04
CA ARG A 101 11.60 -10.37 12.93
C ARG A 101 12.24 -9.04 13.30
N TRP A 102 11.56 -8.18 14.05
CA TRP A 102 12.16 -6.95 14.56
C TRP A 102 13.33 -7.23 15.50
N ASP A 103 13.21 -8.22 16.38
CA ASP A 103 14.27 -8.64 17.29
C ASP A 103 15.49 -9.22 16.52
N GLU A 104 15.24 -9.84 15.35
CA GLU A 104 16.28 -10.32 14.42
C GLU A 104 16.90 -9.20 13.54
N GLY A 105 16.44 -7.95 13.68
CA GLY A 105 16.92 -6.80 12.91
C GLY A 105 16.37 -6.69 11.49
N TYR A 106 15.20 -7.28 11.24
CA TYR A 106 14.41 -7.09 10.02
C TYR A 106 13.31 -6.05 10.24
N ALA A 107 12.84 -5.43 9.17
CA ALA A 107 11.69 -4.53 9.15
C ALA A 107 10.64 -5.07 8.17
N LEU A 108 9.36 -4.91 8.53
CA LEU A 108 8.23 -5.22 7.68
C LEU A 108 8.12 -4.13 6.60
N MET A 109 8.25 -4.53 5.35
CA MET A 109 8.29 -3.64 4.18
C MET A 109 6.97 -3.66 3.41
N SER A 110 6.36 -4.84 3.28
CA SER A 110 5.08 -5.01 2.58
C SER A 110 4.25 -6.08 3.27
N VAL A 111 2.94 -5.92 3.25
CA VAL A 111 1.98 -6.81 3.89
C VAL A 111 0.74 -6.92 3.01
N ALA A 112 0.10 -8.09 3.00
CA ALA A 112 -1.18 -8.33 2.35
C ALA A 112 -1.96 -9.41 3.10
N TYR A 113 -3.27 -9.45 2.88
CA TYR A 113 -4.16 -10.46 3.43
C TYR A 113 -5.01 -11.08 2.32
N GLY A 114 -4.99 -12.40 2.24
CA GLY A 114 -5.66 -13.17 1.19
C GLY A 114 -5.70 -14.63 1.57
N GLU A 115 -6.62 -15.42 1.01
CA GLU A 115 -6.72 -16.87 1.30
C GLU A 115 -6.78 -17.23 2.80
N GLY A 116 -7.29 -16.32 3.65
CA GLY A 116 -7.36 -16.54 5.09
C GLY A 116 -6.02 -16.44 5.81
N MET A 117 -5.02 -15.79 5.21
CA MET A 117 -3.69 -15.62 5.80
C MET A 117 -3.11 -14.22 5.54
N TRP A 118 -2.37 -13.73 6.53
CA TRP A 118 -1.47 -12.60 6.38
C TRP A 118 -0.16 -13.06 5.76
N VAL A 119 0.35 -12.28 4.82
CA VAL A 119 1.68 -12.43 4.23
C VAL A 119 2.45 -11.15 4.50
N GLY A 120 3.64 -11.27 5.08
CA GLY A 120 4.54 -10.15 5.34
C GLY A 120 5.90 -10.38 4.68
N PHE A 121 6.42 -9.34 4.03
CA PHE A 121 7.75 -9.30 3.47
C PHE A 121 8.66 -8.41 4.29
N PHE A 122 9.84 -8.93 4.59
CA PHE A 122 10.79 -8.36 5.51
C PHE A 122 12.13 -8.11 4.82
N THR A 123 12.81 -7.04 5.21
CA THR A 123 14.16 -6.69 4.75
C THR A 123 14.99 -6.19 5.92
N ARG A 124 16.32 -6.25 5.83
CA ARG A 124 17.18 -5.67 6.89
C ARG A 124 17.11 -4.14 6.84
N GLN A 125 16.72 -3.54 7.96
CA GLN A 125 16.64 -2.09 8.11
C GLN A 125 16.96 -1.71 9.56
N ARG A 126 17.52 -0.52 9.80
CA ARG A 126 17.96 -0.08 11.13
C ARG A 126 16.93 0.79 11.85
N GLU A 127 15.96 1.29 11.11
CA GLU A 127 14.95 2.21 11.60
C GLU A 127 13.92 1.47 12.46
N LEU A 128 13.58 2.08 13.60
CA LEU A 128 12.62 1.51 14.53
C LEU A 128 11.23 1.54 13.91
N GLN A 129 10.56 0.39 13.87
CA GLN A 129 9.18 0.30 13.41
C GLN A 129 8.17 0.26 14.55
N ALA A 130 6.92 0.55 14.23
CA ALA A 130 5.76 0.28 15.05
C ALA A 130 4.63 -0.26 14.18
N LEU A 131 3.73 -1.00 14.81
CA LEU A 131 2.58 -1.61 14.16
C LEU A 131 1.33 -1.21 14.94
N GLU A 132 0.37 -0.60 14.26
CA GLU A 132 -0.94 -0.25 14.82
C GLU A 132 -2.03 -0.97 14.03
N TRP A 133 -3.15 -1.22 14.68
CA TRP A 133 -4.31 -1.82 14.02
C TRP A 133 -5.60 -1.48 14.76
N ASN A 134 -6.71 -1.47 14.03
CA ASN A 134 -8.04 -1.39 14.62
C ASN A 134 -9.10 -1.96 13.66
N SER A 135 -10.19 -2.51 14.20
CA SER A 135 -11.33 -2.94 13.38
C SER A 135 -12.27 -1.78 13.02
N ASN A 136 -12.14 -0.62 13.67
CA ASN A 136 -12.89 0.59 13.37
C ASN A 136 -11.94 1.64 12.78
N LEU A 137 -12.32 2.22 11.64
CA LEU A 137 -11.45 3.15 10.91
C LEU A 137 -11.14 4.42 11.70
N ASP A 138 -12.11 5.01 12.41
CA ASP A 138 -11.88 6.22 13.21
C ASP A 138 -10.81 6.00 14.29
N ARG A 139 -10.88 4.86 15.00
CA ARG A 139 -9.87 4.48 16.00
C ARG A 139 -8.51 4.14 15.38
N PHE A 140 -8.51 3.67 14.13
CA PHE A 140 -7.28 3.49 13.38
C PHE A 140 -6.65 4.84 13.01
N ASP A 141 -7.45 5.81 12.55
CA ASP A 141 -7.01 7.19 12.29
C ASP A 141 -6.42 7.85 13.54
N GLU A 142 -7.08 7.73 14.70
CA GLU A 142 -6.54 8.18 15.98
C GLU A 142 -5.15 7.59 16.27
N SER A 143 -4.91 6.35 15.84
CA SER A 143 -3.61 5.68 15.99
C SER A 143 -2.56 6.20 15.01
N ILE A 144 -2.95 6.53 13.78
CA ILE A 144 -2.10 7.21 12.80
C ILE A 144 -1.67 8.57 13.36
N ILE A 145 -2.63 9.41 13.79
CA ILE A 145 -2.37 10.74 14.36
C ILE A 145 -1.43 10.63 15.57
N ARG A 146 -1.70 9.69 16.49
CA ARG A 146 -0.84 9.44 17.66
C ARG A 146 0.58 9.07 17.25
N ARG A 147 0.77 8.21 16.25
CA ARG A 147 2.10 7.80 15.77
C ARG A 147 2.83 8.96 15.09
N THR A 148 2.16 9.70 14.21
CA THR A 148 2.70 10.88 13.54
C THR A 148 3.18 11.93 14.55
N ASN A 149 2.38 12.22 15.58
CA ASN A 149 2.76 13.13 16.67
C ASN A 149 3.99 12.66 17.46
N ASN A 150 4.25 11.35 17.48
CA ASN A 150 5.40 10.73 18.14
C ASN A 150 6.62 10.54 17.21
N GLY A 151 6.61 11.18 16.04
CA GLY A 151 7.72 11.18 15.08
C GLY A 151 7.82 9.92 14.23
N TYR A 152 6.71 9.22 14.03
CA TYR A 152 6.64 8.11 13.10
C TYR A 152 6.05 8.55 11.74
N GLU A 153 6.46 7.89 10.68
CA GLU A 153 5.86 7.98 9.35
C GLU A 153 5.06 6.69 9.07
N LEU A 154 3.89 6.83 8.47
CA LEU A 154 3.12 5.69 7.96
C LEU A 154 3.82 5.18 6.69
N ASN A 155 4.19 3.92 6.65
CA ASN A 155 4.89 3.31 5.52
C ASN A 155 3.95 2.44 4.68
N ALA A 156 3.09 1.69 5.36
CA ALA A 156 2.12 0.82 4.73
C ALA A 156 0.80 0.84 5.50
N VAL A 157 -0.31 0.77 4.79
CA VAL A 157 -1.67 0.56 5.28
C VAL A 157 -2.28 -0.61 4.53
N LYS A 158 -2.97 -1.51 5.24
CA LYS A 158 -3.73 -2.60 4.63
C LYS A 158 -4.99 -2.90 5.42
N TYR A 159 -5.98 -3.45 4.72
CA TYR A 159 -7.16 -4.02 5.35
C TYR A 159 -7.16 -5.53 5.14
N GLY A 160 -7.39 -6.27 6.22
CA GLY A 160 -7.40 -7.73 6.19
C GLY A 160 -7.98 -8.26 7.48
N GLU A 161 -8.63 -9.43 7.43
CA GLU A 161 -9.19 -10.08 8.62
C GLU A 161 -10.06 -9.15 9.51
N GLY A 162 -10.82 -8.25 8.88
CA GLY A 162 -11.68 -7.29 9.57
C GLY A 162 -10.95 -6.14 10.28
N LYS A 163 -9.67 -5.89 9.95
CA LYS A 163 -8.82 -4.92 10.64
C LYS A 163 -8.08 -4.04 9.63
N TRP A 164 -8.03 -2.76 9.93
CA TRP A 164 -7.03 -1.85 9.39
C TRP A 164 -5.71 -2.05 10.11
N VAL A 165 -4.64 -2.09 9.35
CA VAL A 165 -3.27 -2.31 9.82
C VAL A 165 -2.38 -1.23 9.25
N GLY A 166 -1.56 -0.62 10.11
CA GLY A 166 -0.59 0.41 9.74
C GLY A 166 0.81 0.02 10.19
N VAL A 167 1.75 0.02 9.26
CA VAL A 167 3.19 -0.14 9.53
C VAL A 167 3.82 1.24 9.56
N PHE A 168 4.50 1.56 10.65
CA PHE A 168 5.09 2.87 10.87
C PHE A 168 6.60 2.76 11.03
N THR A 169 7.35 3.73 10.52
CA THR A 169 8.80 3.81 10.73
C THR A 169 9.16 5.11 11.43
N LYS A 170 10.03 5.04 12.44
CA LYS A 170 10.51 6.22 13.17
C LYS A 170 11.44 7.02 12.27
N SER A 171 11.01 8.22 11.89
CA SER A 171 11.77 9.09 11.02
C SER A 171 12.56 10.13 11.82
N ARG A 172 13.79 10.42 11.37
CA ARG A 172 14.62 11.47 11.97
C ARG A 172 14.24 12.87 11.49
N SER A 173 13.52 12.96 10.37
CA SER A 173 13.00 14.20 9.80
C SER A 173 11.49 14.16 9.88
N ARG A 174 10.83 15.17 10.48
CA ARG A 174 9.39 15.29 10.33
C ARG A 174 9.09 15.60 8.87
N ARG A 175 8.54 14.64 8.15
CA ARG A 175 7.92 14.88 6.85
C ARG A 175 6.47 15.27 7.11
N ASP A 176 6.02 16.35 6.47
CA ASP A 176 4.59 16.59 6.32
C ASP A 176 4.02 15.31 5.69
N GLN A 177 2.96 14.73 6.22
CA GLN A 177 2.30 13.55 5.65
C GLN A 177 0.82 13.65 6.02
N GLY A 178 -0.05 13.05 5.22
CA GLY A 178 -1.49 13.10 5.46
C GLY A 178 -2.15 11.81 5.06
N VAL A 179 -3.23 11.45 5.73
CA VAL A 179 -4.09 10.34 5.33
C VAL A 179 -5.45 10.91 4.99
N GLN A 180 -6.00 10.48 3.87
CA GLN A 180 -7.33 10.86 3.40
C GLN A 180 -8.19 9.63 3.18
N TYR A 181 -9.50 9.83 3.31
CA TYR A 181 -10.51 8.78 3.27
C TYR A 181 -11.51 9.09 2.16
N TYR A 182 -11.82 8.09 1.34
CA TYR A 182 -12.76 8.25 0.22
C TYR A 182 -13.78 7.12 0.18
N ASN A 183 -15.05 7.46 -0.04
CA ASN A 183 -16.13 6.47 -0.18
C ASN A 183 -16.25 5.94 -1.61
N SER A 184 -15.57 6.59 -2.56
CA SER A 184 -15.52 6.14 -3.94
C SER A 184 -14.17 6.42 -4.59
N TYR A 185 -13.81 5.57 -5.56
CA TYR A 185 -12.62 5.82 -6.37
C TYR A 185 -12.72 7.14 -7.15
N ARG A 186 -13.92 7.58 -7.51
CA ARG A 186 -14.11 8.86 -8.22
C ARG A 186 -13.66 10.04 -7.36
N GLU A 187 -14.10 10.09 -6.10
CA GLU A 187 -13.67 11.12 -5.14
C GLU A 187 -12.15 11.11 -4.97
N PHE A 188 -11.56 9.93 -4.75
CA PHE A 188 -10.11 9.77 -4.73
C PHE A 188 -9.44 10.35 -5.98
N ARG A 189 -9.99 10.09 -7.17
CA ARG A 189 -9.39 10.56 -8.43
C ARG A 189 -9.52 12.04 -8.68
N GLU A 190 -10.60 12.66 -8.21
CA GLU A 190 -10.79 14.10 -8.27
C GLU A 190 -9.74 14.80 -7.41
N ASP A 191 -9.60 14.38 -6.15
CA ASP A 191 -8.64 14.93 -5.19
C ASP A 191 -7.17 14.66 -5.56
N LEU A 192 -6.89 13.52 -6.19
CA LEU A 192 -5.52 13.16 -6.56
C LEU A 192 -4.84 14.22 -7.46
N ASN A 193 -5.61 14.87 -8.33
CA ASN A 193 -5.06 15.90 -9.21
C ASN A 193 -4.67 17.16 -8.42
N GLU A 194 -5.44 17.52 -7.40
CA GLU A 194 -5.13 18.61 -6.48
C GLU A 194 -3.89 18.29 -5.66
N ALA A 195 -3.84 17.09 -5.05
CA ALA A 195 -2.68 16.62 -4.29
C ALA A 195 -1.38 16.67 -5.12
N TRP A 196 -1.42 16.24 -6.38
CA TRP A 196 -0.28 16.35 -7.29
C TRP A 196 0.11 17.80 -7.59
N GLY A 197 -0.86 18.70 -7.73
CA GLY A 197 -0.62 20.14 -7.86
C GLY A 197 0.09 20.75 -6.64
N GLU A 198 -0.19 20.23 -5.45
CA GLU A 198 0.41 20.66 -4.19
C GLU A 198 1.75 19.96 -3.84
N SER A 199 2.35 19.22 -4.79
CA SER A 199 3.59 18.45 -4.57
C SER A 199 3.46 17.31 -3.53
N TYR A 200 2.26 16.77 -3.36
CA TYR A 200 2.05 15.50 -2.68
C TYR A 200 2.02 14.34 -3.67
N ARG A 201 2.42 13.16 -3.19
CA ARG A 201 2.31 11.89 -3.91
C ARG A 201 1.53 10.89 -3.07
N VAL A 202 0.91 9.90 -3.72
CA VAL A 202 0.41 8.71 -3.04
C VAL A 202 1.61 7.90 -2.57
N ALA A 203 1.76 7.81 -1.25
CA ALA A 203 2.80 7.04 -0.58
C ALA A 203 2.33 5.65 -0.19
N ASP A 204 1.04 5.46 0.05
CA ASP A 204 0.41 4.14 0.06
C ASP A 204 -1.11 4.24 -0.13
N ILE A 205 -1.76 3.13 -0.47
CA ILE A 205 -3.20 3.05 -0.69
C ILE A 205 -3.74 1.67 -0.28
N ALA A 206 -4.87 1.67 0.40
CA ALA A 206 -5.62 0.46 0.75
C ALA A 206 -7.12 0.67 0.56
N TYR A 207 -7.83 -0.44 0.38
CA TYR A 207 -9.29 -0.46 0.36
C TYR A 207 -9.82 -1.48 1.37
N GLY A 208 -10.84 -1.09 2.11
CA GLY A 208 -11.44 -1.90 3.17
C GLY A 208 -12.68 -1.23 3.73
N GLN A 209 -13.63 -2.00 4.25
CA GLN A 209 -14.87 -1.45 4.85
C GLN A 209 -15.64 -0.45 3.94
N ARG A 210 -15.50 -0.59 2.61
CA ARG A 210 -16.08 0.32 1.60
C ARG A 210 -15.44 1.71 1.55
N GLU A 211 -14.25 1.85 2.11
CA GLU A 211 -13.48 3.08 2.17
C GLU A 211 -12.08 2.87 1.58
N TRP A 212 -11.62 3.88 0.85
CA TRP A 212 -10.23 4.01 0.44
C TRP A 212 -9.48 4.77 1.52
N VAL A 213 -8.33 4.24 1.93
CA VAL A 213 -7.37 4.94 2.78
C VAL A 213 -6.15 5.27 1.93
N VAL A 214 -5.91 6.56 1.74
CA VAL A 214 -4.81 7.05 0.89
C VAL A 214 -3.83 7.81 1.76
N HIS A 215 -2.61 7.31 1.86
CA HIS A 215 -1.51 8.00 2.52
C HIS A 215 -0.77 8.86 1.50
N TYR A 216 -0.70 10.17 1.78
CA TYR A 216 0.04 11.16 1.00
C TYR A 216 1.32 11.59 1.69
N ALA A 217 2.40 11.73 0.92
CA ALA A 217 3.67 12.28 1.37
C ALA A 217 4.22 13.32 0.36
N PRO A 218 5.03 14.30 0.80
CA PRO A 218 5.68 15.28 -0.05
C PRO A 218 6.63 14.59 -1.03
N ASN A 219 6.43 14.82 -2.31
CA ASN A 219 7.38 14.46 -3.35
C ASN A 219 7.00 15.18 -4.64
N ARG A 220 8.02 15.67 -5.37
CA ARG A 220 7.85 16.29 -6.70
C ARG A 220 7.98 15.28 -7.84
N GLN A 221 8.15 14.00 -7.55
CA GLN A 221 8.16 12.97 -8.58
C GLN A 221 6.79 12.84 -9.24
N GLN A 222 6.80 12.84 -10.57
CA GLN A 222 5.60 12.64 -11.37
C GLN A 222 5.04 11.23 -11.15
N GLN A 223 3.79 11.17 -10.70
CA GLN A 223 3.04 9.93 -10.56
C GLN A 223 2.01 9.76 -11.67
N ARG A 224 1.61 8.50 -11.87
CA ARG A 224 0.47 8.12 -12.70
C ARG A 224 -0.37 7.07 -12.00
N VAL A 225 -1.63 6.96 -12.42
CA VAL A 225 -2.55 5.92 -11.96
C VAL A 225 -3.11 5.21 -13.18
N SER A 226 -3.10 3.87 -13.14
CA SER A 226 -3.88 3.03 -14.05
C SER A 226 -4.87 2.20 -13.24
N THR A 227 -6.02 1.92 -13.85
CA THR A 227 -7.06 1.07 -13.25
C THR A 227 -7.72 0.20 -14.28
N SER A 228 -8.13 -0.99 -13.86
CA SER A 228 -8.99 -1.86 -14.65
C SER A 228 -9.74 -2.82 -13.73
N ASP A 229 -10.95 -3.18 -14.14
CA ASP A 229 -11.78 -4.25 -13.58
C ASP A 229 -11.41 -5.65 -14.11
N ASP A 230 -10.61 -5.74 -15.16
CA ASP A 230 -10.09 -6.98 -15.72
C ASP A 230 -8.58 -7.07 -15.51
N TRP A 231 -8.12 -8.17 -14.91
CA TRP A 231 -6.69 -8.40 -14.68
C TRP A 231 -5.88 -8.36 -15.99
N SER A 232 -6.39 -8.96 -17.07
CA SER A 232 -5.66 -9.03 -18.34
C SER A 232 -5.48 -7.64 -18.97
N ALA A 233 -6.48 -6.77 -18.83
CA ALA A 233 -6.42 -5.36 -19.21
C ALA A 233 -5.48 -4.57 -18.30
N PHE A 234 -5.49 -4.85 -16.99
CA PHE A 234 -4.55 -4.25 -16.05
C PHE A 234 -3.09 -4.58 -16.39
N GLU A 235 -2.78 -5.82 -16.75
CA GLU A 235 -1.43 -6.22 -17.19
C GLU A 235 -0.98 -5.48 -18.47
N ARG A 236 -1.91 -5.26 -19.41
CA ARG A 236 -1.62 -4.45 -20.61
C ARG A 236 -1.33 -2.99 -20.24
N GLU A 237 -2.08 -2.43 -19.30
CA GLU A 237 -1.85 -1.08 -18.78
C GLU A 237 -0.51 -0.97 -18.04
N PHE A 238 -0.18 -1.95 -17.20
CA PHE A 238 1.13 -2.06 -16.55
C PHE A 238 2.25 -1.98 -17.58
N LYS A 239 2.19 -2.83 -18.62
CA LYS A 239 3.19 -2.84 -19.69
C LYS A 239 3.25 -1.50 -20.41
N ALA A 240 2.11 -0.90 -20.72
CA ALA A 240 2.04 0.39 -21.40
C ALA A 240 2.64 1.54 -20.56
N GLN A 241 2.54 1.49 -19.22
CA GLN A 241 3.22 2.44 -18.34
C GLN A 241 4.73 2.16 -18.28
N TRP A 242 5.12 0.89 -18.20
CA TRP A 242 6.53 0.48 -18.21
C TRP A 242 7.26 0.92 -19.48
N ASP A 243 6.67 0.72 -20.65
CA ASP A 243 7.18 1.18 -21.95
C ASP A 243 7.36 2.73 -22.00
N ARG A 244 6.68 3.47 -21.12
CA ARG A 244 6.80 4.94 -20.97
C ARG A 244 7.80 5.38 -19.89
N GLY A 245 8.53 4.44 -19.29
CA GLY A 245 9.51 4.67 -18.23
C GLY A 245 8.89 4.88 -16.85
N TYR A 246 7.71 4.30 -16.61
CA TYR A 246 7.05 4.33 -15.31
C TYR A 246 7.09 2.95 -14.66
N VAL A 247 7.40 2.90 -13.37
CA VAL A 247 7.36 1.67 -12.56
C VAL A 247 6.25 1.76 -11.52
N MET A 248 5.54 0.67 -11.31
CA MET A 248 4.51 0.55 -10.28
C MET A 248 5.15 0.49 -8.91
N THR A 249 4.64 1.30 -7.98
CA THR A 249 5.10 1.34 -6.58
C THR A 249 4.02 0.84 -5.64
N ARG A 250 2.74 1.00 -5.99
CA ARG A 250 1.61 0.51 -5.19
C ARG A 250 0.62 -0.21 -6.07
N LEU A 251 0.03 -1.24 -5.48
CA LEU A 251 -1.02 -2.05 -6.05
C LEU A 251 -2.07 -2.27 -4.97
N VAL A 252 -3.34 -2.10 -5.33
CA VAL A 252 -4.48 -2.37 -4.46
C VAL A 252 -5.65 -2.90 -5.30
N TRP A 253 -6.41 -3.81 -4.71
CA TRP A 253 -7.68 -4.29 -5.24
C TRP A 253 -8.83 -3.72 -4.40
N SER A 254 -9.85 -3.19 -5.07
CA SER A 254 -11.14 -2.88 -4.46
C SER A 254 -12.16 -3.87 -5.00
N PRO A 255 -12.77 -4.73 -4.16
CA PRO A 255 -13.99 -5.45 -4.52
C PRO A 255 -15.20 -4.50 -4.57
#